data_AF-A0A6G9YD10-F1
#
_entry.id   AF-A0A6G9YD10-F1
#
_cell.length_a   1.000
_cell.length_b   1.000
_cell.length_c   1.000
_cell.angle_alpha   90.00
_cell.angle_beta   90.00
_cell.angle_gamma   90.00
#
_symmetry.space_group_name_H-M   'P 1'
#
loop_
_entity.id
_entity.type
_entity.pdbx_description
1 polymer ?
#
loop_
_entity_poly.entity_id
_entity_poly.type
_entity_poly.pdbx_seq_one_letter_code
_entity_poly.pdbx_strand_id
1 'polypeptide(L)'
;MDLALAAADATVCRSGAMTVAEVSAVGLPAFYVPLPHGNGEQEFNAAPVVRKGGGRIVPDSELTPKYVIDEVIPLLMDSARLIEMGRAAAGAGHRDAADAVARIAVEVAGR
;
A
#
# COMPACT_ATOMS: atom_id res chain seq x y z
N MET A 1 15.41 -1.82 2.31
CA MET A 1 14.12 -2.03 1.58
C MET A 1 13.68 -0.72 0.97
N ASP A 2 13.83 0.38 1.71
CA ASP A 2 13.87 1.77 1.25
C ASP A 2 14.43 1.99 -0.18
N LEU A 3 15.62 1.47 -0.52
CA LEU A 3 16.18 1.67 -1.87
C LEU A 3 15.34 1.02 -2.98
N ALA A 4 14.72 -0.13 -2.71
CA ALA A 4 13.86 -0.81 -3.67
C ALA A 4 12.52 -0.06 -3.83
N LEU A 5 11.95 0.43 -2.73
CA LEU A 5 10.74 1.26 -2.77
C LEU A 5 11.01 2.60 -3.49
N ALA A 6 12.17 3.22 -3.24
CA ALA A 6 12.53 4.48 -3.89
C ALA A 6 12.76 4.36 -5.41
N ALA A 7 13.15 3.18 -5.88
CA ALA A 7 13.41 2.92 -7.30
C ALA A 7 12.20 2.34 -8.05
N ALA A 8 11.14 1.93 -7.35
CA ALA A 8 9.97 1.29 -7.96
C ALA A 8 8.93 2.31 -8.42
N ASP A 9 8.22 1.98 -9.50
CA ASP A 9 7.04 2.75 -9.96
C ASP A 9 5.72 2.20 -9.37
N ALA A 10 5.71 0.92 -8.99
CA ALA A 10 4.59 0.25 -8.33
C ALA A 10 5.09 -1.00 -7.57
N THR A 11 4.26 -1.53 -6.65
CA THR A 11 4.58 -2.74 -5.89
C THR A 11 3.54 -3.84 -6.06
N VAL A 12 3.98 -5.10 -6.13
CA VAL A 12 3.12 -6.28 -5.91
C VAL A 12 3.56 -6.90 -4.59
N CYS A 13 2.69 -6.91 -3.57
CA CYS A 13 3.12 -7.29 -2.23
C CYS A 13 1.97 -7.86 -1.38
N ARG A 14 2.32 -8.53 -0.28
CA ARG A 14 1.35 -8.81 0.79
C ARG A 14 0.86 -7.50 1.42
N SER A 15 -0.30 -7.54 2.06
CA SER A 15 -0.89 -6.37 2.73
C SER A 15 -0.87 -6.49 4.25
N GLY A 16 0.29 -6.87 4.80
CA GLY A 16 0.56 -6.68 6.22
C GLY A 16 0.51 -5.20 6.60
N ALA A 17 0.08 -4.87 7.82
CA ALA A 17 -0.15 -3.49 8.25
C ALA A 17 1.07 -2.58 8.01
N MET A 18 2.28 -3.05 8.37
CA MET A 18 3.52 -2.29 8.15
C MET A 18 3.84 -2.10 6.67
N THR A 19 3.68 -3.14 5.83
CA THR A 19 3.90 -3.01 4.38
C THR A 19 2.94 -2.01 3.76
N VAL A 20 1.65 -2.03 4.13
CA VAL A 20 0.69 -1.04 3.64
C VAL A 20 1.08 0.36 4.09
N ALA A 21 1.51 0.53 5.35
CA ALA A 21 1.97 1.81 5.87
C ALA A 21 3.21 2.34 5.11
N GLU A 22 4.22 1.50 4.88
CA GLU A 22 5.43 1.87 4.13
C GLU A 22 5.11 2.29 2.70
N VAL A 23 4.38 1.44 1.96
CA VAL A 23 4.04 1.65 0.54
C VAL A 23 3.19 2.90 0.35
N SER A 24 2.18 3.11 1.20
CA SER A 24 1.35 4.32 1.15
C SER A 24 2.11 5.57 1.60
N ALA A 25 3.02 5.46 2.58
CA ALA A 25 3.84 6.59 3.00
C ALA A 25 4.75 7.07 1.87
N VAL A 26 5.36 6.17 1.10
CA VAL A 26 6.20 6.56 -0.05
C VAL A 26 5.37 6.92 -1.30
N GLY A 27 4.06 6.69 -1.29
CA GLY A 27 3.17 7.06 -2.39
C GLY A 27 3.26 6.14 -3.60
N LEU A 28 3.55 4.86 -3.38
CA LEU A 28 3.61 3.87 -4.45
C LEU A 28 2.23 3.26 -4.72
N PRO A 29 1.80 3.20 -6.00
CA PRO A 29 0.74 2.30 -6.45
C PRO A 29 1.01 0.86 -6.03
N ALA A 30 -0.02 0.13 -5.60
CA ALA A 30 0.15 -1.24 -5.15
C ALA A 30 -0.93 -2.22 -5.60
N PHE A 31 -0.49 -3.42 -5.99
CA PHE A 31 -1.31 -4.62 -6.06
C PHE A 31 -1.10 -5.40 -4.76
N TYR A 32 -2.02 -5.21 -3.83
CA TYR A 32 -2.05 -5.88 -2.55
C TYR A 32 -2.60 -7.29 -2.72
N VAL A 33 -1.85 -8.30 -2.31
CA VAL A 33 -2.20 -9.71 -2.39
C VAL A 33 -2.34 -10.25 -0.96
N PRO A 34 -3.49 -10.08 -0.29
CA PRO A 34 -3.68 -10.53 1.09
C PRO A 34 -3.31 -12.01 1.25
N LEU A 35 -2.75 -12.39 2.40
CA LEU A 35 -2.57 -13.80 2.71
C LEU A 35 -3.94 -14.52 2.66
N PRO A 36 -4.04 -15.68 1.97
CA PRO A 36 -5.29 -16.43 1.89
C PRO A 36 -5.59 -17.19 3.20
N HIS A 37 -4.61 -17.25 4.11
CA HIS A 37 -4.71 -17.91 5.40
C HIS A 37 -4.68 -16.86 6.51
N GLY A 38 -5.44 -17.10 7.58
CA GLY A 38 -5.54 -16.20 8.73
C GLY A 38 -6.96 -15.67 8.91
N ASN A 39 -7.09 -14.53 9.56
CA ASN A 39 -8.37 -13.89 9.91
C ASN A 39 -8.82 -12.81 8.91
N GLY A 40 -8.16 -12.67 7.76
CA GLY A 40 -8.53 -11.70 6.71
C GLY A 40 -8.06 -10.25 6.96
N GLU A 41 -7.33 -9.97 8.05
CA GLU A 41 -6.84 -8.62 8.41
C GLU A 41 -6.08 -7.91 7.29
N GLN A 42 -5.38 -8.67 6.44
CA GLN A 42 -4.61 -8.08 5.35
C GLN A 42 -5.48 -7.39 4.29
N GLU A 43 -6.72 -7.81 4.09
CA GLU A 43 -7.64 -7.10 3.21
C GLU A 43 -8.08 -5.78 3.86
N PHE A 44 -8.39 -5.80 5.15
CA PHE A 44 -8.76 -4.61 5.91
C PHE A 44 -7.64 -3.58 6.01
N ASN A 45 -6.38 -4.02 6.12
CA ASN A 45 -5.22 -3.13 6.10
C ASN A 45 -5.12 -2.35 4.78
N ALA A 46 -5.33 -3.01 3.64
CA ALA A 46 -5.20 -2.40 2.31
C ALA A 46 -6.44 -1.58 1.90
N ALA A 47 -7.63 -1.93 2.41
CA ALA A 47 -8.89 -1.34 2.00
C ALA A 47 -8.94 0.21 2.04
N PRO A 48 -8.38 0.92 3.05
CA PRO A 48 -8.34 2.38 3.06
C PRO A 48 -7.55 2.98 1.88
N VAL A 49 -6.44 2.36 1.49
CA VAL A 49 -5.62 2.81 0.35
C VAL A 49 -6.36 2.54 -0.95
N VAL A 50 -6.93 1.34 -1.10
CA VAL A 50 -7.71 0.95 -2.29
C VAL A 50 -8.94 1.83 -2.48
N ARG A 51 -9.69 2.16 -1.42
CA ARG A 51 -10.85 3.05 -1.49
C ARG A 51 -10.50 4.46 -1.97
N LYS A 52 -9.28 4.93 -1.69
CA LYS A 52 -8.76 6.23 -2.18
C LYS A 52 -8.25 6.15 -3.62
N GLY A 53 -8.18 4.95 -4.21
CA GLY A 53 -7.64 4.72 -5.55
C GLY A 53 -6.13 4.54 -5.57
N GLY A 54 -5.48 4.28 -4.42
CA GLY A 54 -4.02 4.15 -4.30
C GLY A 54 -3.48 2.76 -4.63
N GLY A 55 -4.35 1.80 -4.93
CA GLY A 55 -3.96 0.43 -5.23
C GLY A 55 -5.16 -0.46 -5.50
N ARG A 56 -4.91 -1.76 -5.58
CA ARG A 56 -5.90 -2.81 -5.83
C ARG A 56 -5.66 -3.98 -4.90
N ILE A 57 -6.73 -4.59 -4.40
CA ILE A 57 -6.65 -5.91 -3.75
C ILE A 57 -6.78 -6.97 -4.85
N VAL A 58 -5.90 -7.96 -4.79
CA VAL A 58 -5.84 -9.12 -5.68
C VAL A 58 -5.96 -10.36 -4.81
N PRO A 59 -7.00 -11.18 -4.97
CA PRO A 59 -7.09 -12.46 -4.27
C PRO A 59 -5.83 -13.30 -4.55
N ASP A 60 -5.29 -13.98 -3.54
CA ASP A 60 -4.04 -14.76 -3.69
C ASP A 60 -4.12 -15.80 -4.83
N SER A 61 -5.28 -16.47 -4.95
CA SER A 61 -5.56 -17.44 -6.00
C SER A 61 -5.63 -16.85 -7.40
N GLU A 62 -5.82 -15.53 -7.52
CA GLU A 62 -5.92 -14.82 -8.80
C GLU A 62 -4.59 -14.23 -9.26
N LEU A 63 -3.60 -14.12 -8.38
CA LEU A 63 -2.26 -13.67 -8.74
C LEU A 63 -1.54 -14.73 -9.59
N THR A 64 -1.80 -14.69 -10.88
CA THR A 64 -1.25 -15.60 -11.88
C THR A 64 -0.32 -14.84 -12.85
N PRO A 65 0.53 -15.53 -13.62
CA PRO A 65 1.28 -14.89 -14.70
C PRO A 65 0.38 -14.11 -15.69
N LYS A 66 -0.82 -14.63 -15.96
CA LYS A 66 -1.81 -13.95 -16.80
C LYS A 66 -2.28 -12.64 -16.16
N TYR A 67 -2.58 -12.62 -14.85
CA TYR A 67 -2.93 -11.40 -14.14
C TYR A 67 -1.81 -10.34 -14.24
N VAL A 68 -0.56 -10.76 -14.08
CA VAL A 68 0.58 -9.83 -14.22
C VAL A 68 0.63 -9.21 -15.62
N ILE A 69 0.44 -10.02 -16.67
CA ILE A 69 0.43 -9.55 -18.06
C ILE A 69 -0.75 -8.62 -18.34
N ASP A 70 -1.93 -8.94 -17.83
CA ASP A 70 -3.17 -8.25 -18.18
C ASP A 70 -3.44 -7.00 -17.31
N GLU A 71 -2.91 -6.95 -16.08
CA GLU A 71 -3.24 -5.88 -15.12
C GLU A 71 -2.01 -5.09 -14.65
N VAL A 72 -0.91 -5.78 -14.31
CA VAL A 72 0.28 -5.13 -13.74
C VAL A 72 1.08 -4.40 -14.82
N ILE A 73 1.44 -5.09 -15.91
CA ILE A 73 2.22 -4.50 -17.01
C ILE A 73 1.48 -3.30 -17.64
N PRO A 74 0.16 -3.37 -17.93
CA PRO A 74 -0.54 -2.22 -18.50
C PRO A 74 -0.59 -1.00 -17.59
N LEU A 75 -0.64 -1.17 -16.25
CA LEU A 75 -0.49 -0.05 -15.33
C LEU A 75 0.90 0.57 -15.45
N LEU A 76 1.96 -0.24 -15.52
CA LEU A 76 3.34 0.24 -15.66
C LEU A 76 3.58 1.00 -16.98
N MET A 77 2.78 0.72 -18.01
CA MET A 77 2.82 1.42 -19.29
C MET A 77 1.98 2.71 -19.32
N ASP A 78 1.18 2.97 -18.28
CA ASP A 78 0.31 4.14 -18.18
C ASP A 78 0.81 5.10 -17.09
N SER A 79 1.71 5.99 -17.50
CA SER A 79 2.30 7.01 -16.62
C SER A 79 1.28 7.92 -15.94
N ALA A 80 0.16 8.24 -16.62
CA ALA A 80 -0.86 9.10 -16.04
C ALA A 80 -1.58 8.38 -14.89
N ARG A 81 -1.96 7.11 -15.10
CA ARG A 81 -2.58 6.29 -14.06
C ARG A 81 -1.62 5.99 -12.90
N LEU A 82 -0.33 5.78 -13.16
CA LEU A 82 0.67 5.61 -12.10
C LEU A 82 0.75 6.85 -11.20
N ILE A 83 0.82 8.05 -11.80
CA ILE A 83 0.90 9.30 -11.06
C ILE A 83 -0.37 9.53 -10.24
N GLU A 84 -1.55 9.29 -10.81
CA GLU A 84 -2.82 9.42 -10.11
C GLU A 84 -2.91 8.46 -8.92
N MET A 85 -2.61 7.18 -9.16
CA MET A 85 -2.64 6.14 -8.14
C MET A 85 -1.59 6.39 -7.05
N GLY A 86 -0.41 6.88 -7.40
CA GLY A 86 0.64 7.22 -6.43
C GLY A 86 0.25 8.40 -5.54
N ARG A 87 -0.39 9.43 -6.10
CA ARG A 87 -0.96 10.54 -5.31
C ARG A 87 -2.05 10.05 -4.36
N ALA A 88 -2.92 9.17 -4.83
CA ALA A 88 -3.95 8.56 -4.00
C ALA A 88 -3.37 7.72 -2.86
N ALA A 89 -2.32 6.93 -3.13
CA ALA A 89 -1.60 6.16 -2.12
C ALA A 89 -0.94 7.07 -1.08
N ALA A 90 -0.24 8.12 -1.52
CA ALA A 90 0.38 9.11 -0.65
C ALA A 90 -0.65 9.82 0.24
N GLY A 91 -1.83 10.13 -0.30
CA GLY A 91 -2.95 10.72 0.46
C GLY A 91 -3.61 9.77 1.45
N ALA A 92 -3.29 8.47 1.40
CA ALA A 92 -3.74 7.46 2.36
C ALA A 92 -2.70 7.18 3.47
N GLY A 93 -1.42 7.43 3.21
CA GLY A 93 -0.32 7.18 4.14
C GLY A 93 -0.18 8.24 5.24
N HIS A 94 0.44 7.86 6.36
CA HIS A 94 0.68 8.74 7.52
C HIS A 94 2.18 8.80 7.80
N ARG A 95 2.87 9.81 7.26
CA ARG A 95 4.34 9.94 7.36
C ARG A 95 4.81 10.38 8.75
N ASP A 96 3.95 11.01 9.53
CA ASP A 96 4.23 11.55 10.86
C ASP A 96 3.62 10.70 11.99
N ALA A 97 3.19 9.46 11.70
CA ALA A 97 2.51 8.60 12.67
C ALA A 97 3.34 8.35 13.93
N ALA A 98 4.66 8.14 13.78
CA ALA A 98 5.56 7.94 14.92
C ALA A 98 5.58 9.18 15.84
N ASP A 99 5.71 10.38 15.27
CA ASP A 99 5.70 11.62 16.03
C ASP A 99 4.33 11.88 16.68
N ALA A 100 3.23 11.56 15.97
CA ALA A 100 1.88 11.70 16.50
C ALA A 100 1.64 10.79 17.71
N VAL A 101 2.04 9.52 17.62
CA VAL A 101 1.94 8.57 18.74
C VAL A 101 2.84 8.98 19.91
N ALA A 102 4.07 9.42 19.62
CA ALA A 102 4.98 9.91 20.67
C ALA A 102 4.40 11.12 21.41
N ARG A 103 3.79 12.08 20.70
CA ARG A 103 3.11 13.23 21.32
C ARG A 103 1.99 12.79 22.26
N ILE A 104 1.12 11.88 21.80
CA ILE A 104 0.00 11.36 22.61
C ILE A 104 0.53 10.62 23.85
N ALA A 105 1.57 9.80 23.70
CA ALA A 105 2.15 9.06 24.82
C ALA A 105 2.74 10.00 25.89
N VAL A 106 3.43 11.06 25.47
CA VAL A 106 3.96 12.09 26.39
C VAL A 106 2.83 12.86 27.06
N GLU A 107 1.78 13.23 26.32
CA GLU A 107 0.59 13.92 26.86
C GLU A 107 -0.14 13.08 27.91
N VAL A 108 -0.24 11.76 27.74
CA VAL A 108 -0.91 10.86 28.70
C VAL A 108 -0.01 10.52 29.90
N ALA A 109 1.31 10.41 29.69
CA ALA A 109 2.25 10.06 30.74
C ALA A 109 2.54 11.24 31.70
N GLY A 110 2.51 12.46 31.18
CA GLY A 110 2.32 13.66 31.99
C GLY A 110 0.87 13.73 32.45
N ARG A 111 0.63 14.12 33.69
CA ARG A 111 -0.67 14.70 34.03
C ARG A 111 -1.00 15.87 33.12
#